data_AF-A0AAD8F0R0-F1
#
_entry.id   AF-A0AAD8F0R0-F1
#
_cell.length_a   1.000
_cell.length_b   1.000
_cell.length_c   1.000
_cell.angle_alpha   90.00
_cell.angle_beta   90.00
_cell.angle_gamma   90.00
#
_symmetry.space_group_name_H-M   'P 1'
#
loop_
_entity.id
_entity.type
_entity.pdbx_description
1 polymer ?
#
loop_
_entity_poly.entity_id
_entity_poly.type
_entity_poly.pdbx_seq_one_letter_code
_entity_poly.pdbx_strand_id
1 'polypeptide(L)'
;MATRSSTEHSIFGNPQPMPKSQLPTSADVFRAYDYQLKFGECSSVHGRSSLIGNEVKKIYDTAGIPTIEINSVVKRVERLVAKVKELNKYSTSKKSSAAFEATFQSLQSVFDVCCCKCFDSGARERSACTCPLPMTMPGARMEVFFGADKKTTRKKYIVKIDQRNDTMKLQKKVDRSKRQKRDHERCGDG
;
A
#
# COMPACT_ATOMS: atom_id res chain seq x y z
N MET A 1 21.63 -33.07 -1.20
CA MET A 1 22.16 -31.69 -1.31
C MET A 1 21.19 -30.87 -2.16
N ALA A 2 20.39 -30.00 -1.55
CA ALA A 2 19.55 -29.06 -2.29
C ALA A 2 20.40 -27.83 -2.67
N THR A 3 20.64 -27.62 -3.96
CA THR A 3 21.33 -26.43 -4.46
C THR A 3 20.42 -25.21 -4.34
N ARG A 4 21.00 -24.03 -4.08
CA ARG A 4 20.28 -22.75 -3.86
C ARG A 4 19.20 -22.41 -4.92
N SER A 5 19.29 -22.95 -6.14
CA SER A 5 18.28 -22.77 -7.19
C SER A 5 16.97 -23.53 -6.97
N SER A 6 16.92 -24.55 -6.11
CA SER A 6 15.71 -25.36 -5.92
C SER A 6 14.60 -24.63 -5.13
N THR A 7 14.94 -23.54 -4.44
CA THR A 7 14.00 -22.76 -3.62
C THR A 7 13.56 -21.46 -4.29
N GLU A 8 14.03 -21.18 -5.50
CA GLU A 8 13.81 -19.91 -6.19
C GLU A 8 12.50 -19.93 -6.99
N HIS A 9 11.71 -18.86 -6.88
CA HIS A 9 10.54 -18.67 -7.71
C HIS A 9 10.96 -18.10 -9.07
N SER A 10 10.56 -18.76 -10.17
CA SER A 10 11.05 -18.47 -11.53
C SER A 10 10.85 -17.02 -12.02
N ILE A 11 9.97 -16.26 -11.38
CA ILE A 11 9.62 -14.88 -11.74
C ILE A 11 10.08 -13.86 -10.69
N PHE A 12 10.09 -14.23 -9.40
CA PHE A 12 10.26 -13.27 -8.29
C PHE A 12 11.50 -13.51 -7.45
N GLY A 13 12.28 -14.52 -7.81
CA GLY A 13 13.48 -14.90 -7.09
C GLY A 13 13.15 -15.58 -5.76
N ASN A 14 13.98 -15.32 -4.75
CA ASN A 14 13.86 -16.00 -3.47
C ASN A 14 12.68 -15.48 -2.63
N PRO A 15 12.03 -16.37 -1.85
CA PRO A 15 11.06 -15.97 -0.84
C PRO A 15 11.73 -15.05 0.19
N GLN A 16 11.02 -13.99 0.58
CA GLN A 16 11.52 -12.99 1.52
C GLN A 16 10.41 -12.53 2.44
N PRO A 17 10.72 -12.21 3.71
CA PRO A 17 9.73 -11.64 4.63
C PRO A 17 9.25 -10.27 4.16
N MET A 18 8.06 -9.85 4.63
CA MET A 18 7.48 -8.57 4.27
C MET A 18 8.36 -7.39 4.70
N PRO A 19 8.62 -6.40 3.83
CA PRO A 19 9.37 -5.21 4.21
C PRO A 19 8.57 -4.35 5.21
N LYS A 20 9.18 -3.97 6.33
CA LYS A 20 8.49 -3.22 7.40
C LYS A 20 8.56 -1.70 7.24
N SER A 21 9.56 -1.21 6.51
CA SER A 21 9.92 0.21 6.44
C SER A 21 9.62 0.82 5.08
N GLN A 22 8.80 0.19 4.24
CA GLN A 22 8.41 0.72 2.93
C GLN A 22 7.03 0.19 2.56
N LEU A 23 6.31 0.91 1.70
CA LEU A 23 5.06 0.39 1.15
C LEU A 23 5.38 -0.80 0.23
N PRO A 24 4.74 -1.96 0.45
CA PRO A 24 5.07 -3.16 -0.30
C PRO A 24 4.55 -3.06 -1.73
N THR A 25 5.34 -3.56 -2.69
CA THR A 25 4.86 -3.85 -4.05
C THR A 25 4.06 -5.15 -4.07
N SER A 26 3.31 -5.38 -5.15
CA SER A 26 2.63 -6.68 -5.32
C SER A 26 3.64 -7.84 -5.35
N ALA A 27 4.82 -7.64 -5.91
CA ALA A 27 5.92 -8.60 -5.87
C ALA A 27 6.42 -8.87 -4.44
N ASP A 28 6.55 -7.84 -3.60
CA ASP A 28 6.92 -8.00 -2.18
C ASP A 28 5.88 -8.82 -1.42
N VAL A 29 4.60 -8.52 -1.62
CA VAL A 29 3.49 -9.25 -0.99
C VAL A 29 3.52 -10.72 -1.39
N PHE A 30 3.76 -11.01 -2.68
CA PHE A 30 3.87 -12.39 -3.14
C PHE A 30 5.11 -13.10 -2.58
N ARG A 31 6.29 -12.45 -2.53
CA ARG A 31 7.50 -13.03 -1.92
C ARG A 31 7.29 -13.37 -0.44
N ALA A 32 6.58 -12.51 0.29
CA ALA A 32 6.21 -12.77 1.68
C ALA A 32 5.22 -13.93 1.81
N TYR A 33 4.26 -14.02 0.90
CA TYR A 33 3.37 -15.18 0.84
C TYR A 33 4.13 -16.48 0.57
N ASP A 34 5.07 -16.49 -0.39
CA ASP A 34 5.89 -17.67 -0.70
C ASP A 34 6.85 -18.03 0.45
N TYR A 35 7.33 -17.02 1.19
CA TYR A 35 8.11 -17.22 2.41
C TYR A 35 7.29 -17.97 3.47
N GLN A 36 6.03 -17.56 3.69
CA GLN A 36 5.13 -18.25 4.61
C GLN A 36 4.73 -19.65 4.12
N LEU A 37 4.68 -19.87 2.80
CA LEU A 37 4.44 -21.19 2.24
C LEU A 37 5.59 -22.16 2.52
N LYS A 38 6.85 -21.69 2.49
CA LYS A 38 8.04 -22.53 2.65
C LYS A 38 8.53 -22.67 4.09
N PHE A 39 8.40 -21.60 4.89
CA PHE A 39 8.98 -21.52 6.23
C PHE A 39 7.94 -21.28 7.32
N GLY A 40 6.68 -21.03 6.96
CA GLY A 40 5.60 -20.78 7.90
C GLY A 40 4.86 -22.05 8.30
N GLU A 41 4.13 -21.97 9.40
CA GLU A 41 3.35 -23.09 9.95
C GLU A 41 1.92 -23.17 9.36
N CYS A 42 1.49 -22.14 8.62
CA CYS A 42 0.14 -22.06 8.11
C CYS A 42 0.00 -22.76 6.75
N SER A 43 -0.69 -23.90 6.73
CA SER A 43 -0.90 -24.72 5.53
C SER A 43 -2.00 -24.17 4.60
N SER A 44 -3.01 -23.50 5.14
CA SER A 44 -4.17 -23.03 4.38
C SER A 44 -3.86 -21.76 3.57
N VAL A 45 -4.41 -21.69 2.35
CA VAL A 45 -4.28 -20.51 1.47
C VAL A 45 -4.88 -19.27 2.14
N HIS A 46 -6.06 -19.43 2.75
CA HIS A 46 -6.75 -18.34 3.40
C HIS A 46 -6.02 -17.87 4.68
N GLY A 47 -5.49 -18.80 5.48
CA GLY A 47 -4.73 -18.46 6.69
C GLY A 47 -3.46 -17.68 6.36
N ARG A 48 -2.70 -18.10 5.34
CA ARG A 48 -1.54 -17.33 4.85
C ARG A 48 -1.94 -15.96 4.30
N SER A 49 -3.00 -15.90 3.50
CA SER A 49 -3.48 -14.63 2.94
C SER A 49 -3.95 -13.67 4.03
N SER A 50 -4.53 -14.20 5.10
CA SER A 50 -4.93 -13.44 6.30
C SER A 50 -3.73 -12.90 7.07
N LEU A 51 -2.70 -13.72 7.28
CA LEU A 51 -1.45 -13.29 7.91
C LEU A 51 -0.79 -12.16 7.11
N ILE A 52 -0.61 -12.38 5.81
CA ILE A 52 -0.01 -11.38 4.91
C ILE A 52 -0.86 -10.12 4.83
N GLY A 53 -2.19 -10.25 4.75
CA GLY A 53 -3.10 -9.10 4.75
C GLY A 53 -2.97 -8.24 6.02
N ASN A 54 -2.80 -8.88 7.18
CA ASN A 54 -2.55 -8.18 8.44
C ASN A 54 -1.19 -7.46 8.44
N GLU A 55 -0.14 -8.07 7.88
CA GLU A 55 1.17 -7.41 7.77
C GLU A 55 1.12 -6.19 6.85
N VAL A 56 0.48 -6.31 5.68
CA VAL A 56 0.25 -5.19 4.75
C VAL A 56 -0.48 -4.07 5.48
N LYS A 57 -1.59 -4.39 6.16
CA LYS A 57 -2.37 -3.38 6.89
C LYS A 57 -1.54 -2.68 7.96
N LYS A 58 -0.76 -3.41 8.75
CA LYS A 58 0.16 -2.83 9.77
C LYS A 58 1.17 -1.84 9.17
N ILE A 59 1.68 -2.12 7.97
CA ILE A 59 2.61 -1.23 7.27
C ILE A 59 1.92 0.10 6.91
N TYR A 60 0.72 0.01 6.35
CA TYR A 60 -0.09 1.19 6.02
C TYR A 60 -0.52 1.96 7.27
N ASP A 61 -0.90 1.27 8.35
CA ASP A 61 -1.24 1.88 9.64
C ASP A 61 -0.02 2.57 10.29
N THR A 62 1.17 2.01 10.15
CA THR A 62 2.43 2.62 10.62
C THR A 62 2.73 3.91 9.85
N ALA A 63 2.47 3.90 8.55
CA ALA A 63 2.47 5.09 7.72
C ALA A 63 1.18 5.92 7.87
N GLY A 64 0.26 5.52 8.76
CA GLY A 64 -1.11 6.00 9.02
C GLY A 64 -1.87 6.47 7.78
N ILE A 65 -1.98 5.54 6.85
CA ILE A 65 -2.76 5.68 5.65
C ILE A 65 -4.03 4.87 5.87
N PRO A 66 -5.23 5.47 5.71
CA PRO A 66 -6.46 4.72 5.83
C PRO A 66 -6.53 3.58 4.79
N THR A 67 -6.68 2.35 5.27
CA THR A 67 -6.81 1.15 4.44
C THR A 67 -8.24 0.65 4.37
N ILE A 68 -8.58 -0.02 3.28
CA ILE A 68 -9.82 -0.80 3.17
C ILE A 68 -9.94 -1.86 4.28
N GLU A 69 -11.13 -2.46 4.41
CA GLU A 69 -11.38 -3.53 5.38
C GLU A 69 -10.42 -4.71 5.20
N ILE A 70 -10.07 -5.36 6.31
CA ILE A 70 -9.08 -6.46 6.31
C ILE A 70 -9.50 -7.60 5.37
N ASN A 71 -10.79 -7.98 5.37
CA ASN A 71 -11.30 -9.02 4.48
C ASN A 71 -11.12 -8.67 3.00
N SER A 72 -11.19 -7.37 2.65
CA SER A 72 -10.92 -6.90 1.29
C SER A 72 -9.43 -6.96 0.96
N VAL A 73 -8.55 -6.67 1.91
CA VAL A 73 -7.09 -6.86 1.76
C VAL A 73 -6.77 -8.34 1.53
N VAL A 74 -7.32 -9.25 2.34
CA VAL A 74 -7.11 -10.69 2.21
C VAL A 74 -7.54 -11.20 0.84
N LYS A 75 -8.74 -10.81 0.36
CA LYS A 75 -9.20 -11.15 -0.99
C LYS A 75 -8.27 -10.61 -2.09
N ARG A 76 -7.65 -9.43 -1.90
CA ARG A 76 -6.66 -8.91 -2.86
C ARG A 76 -5.37 -9.75 -2.86
N VAL A 77 -4.92 -10.23 -1.70
CA VAL A 77 -3.76 -11.14 -1.61
C VAL A 77 -4.07 -12.46 -2.32
N GLU A 78 -5.26 -13.04 -2.11
CA GLU A 78 -5.67 -14.27 -2.80
C GLU A 78 -5.70 -14.11 -4.32
N ARG A 79 -6.26 -12.99 -4.82
CA ARG A 79 -6.27 -12.66 -6.26
C ARG A 79 -4.86 -12.47 -6.81
N LEU A 80 -3.98 -11.82 -6.06
CA LEU A 80 -2.57 -11.66 -6.43
C LEU A 80 -1.89 -13.02 -6.59
N VAL A 81 -2.08 -13.93 -5.63
CA VAL A 81 -1.53 -15.29 -5.70
C VAL A 81 -2.08 -16.05 -6.91
N ALA A 82 -3.37 -15.94 -7.21
CA ALA A 82 -3.97 -16.54 -8.41
C ALA A 82 -3.32 -15.98 -9.70
N LYS A 83 -3.19 -14.65 -9.79
CA LYS A 83 -2.56 -13.95 -10.93
C LYS A 83 -1.10 -14.39 -11.14
N VAL A 84 -0.32 -14.55 -10.07
CA VAL A 84 1.06 -15.04 -10.16
C VAL A 84 1.10 -16.50 -10.61
N LYS A 85 0.20 -17.35 -10.12
CA LYS A 85 0.09 -18.74 -10.58
C LYS A 85 -0.22 -18.82 -12.08
N GLU A 86 -1.10 -17.96 -12.58
CA GLU A 86 -1.36 -17.85 -14.02
C GLU A 86 -0.12 -17.42 -14.80
N LEU A 87 0.60 -16.44 -14.30
CA LEU A 87 1.85 -15.97 -14.92
C LEU A 87 2.92 -17.07 -14.99
N ASN A 88 3.02 -17.92 -13.97
CA ASN A 88 3.91 -19.08 -13.97
C ASN A 88 3.54 -20.17 -14.98
N LYS A 89 2.27 -20.24 -15.42
CA LYS A 89 1.84 -21.21 -16.45
C LYS A 89 2.33 -20.85 -17.85
N TYR A 90 2.83 -19.63 -18.07
CA TYR A 90 3.37 -19.24 -19.36
C TYR A 90 4.62 -20.07 -19.68
N SER A 91 4.63 -20.69 -20.86
CA SER A 91 5.81 -21.37 -21.39
C SER A 91 6.96 -20.38 -21.55
N THR A 92 8.20 -20.88 -21.47
CA THR A 92 9.41 -20.05 -21.62
C THR A 92 9.39 -19.21 -22.90
N SER A 93 8.86 -19.76 -23.99
CA SER A 93 8.68 -19.07 -25.28
C SER A 93 7.67 -17.92 -25.26
N LYS A 94 6.72 -17.90 -24.31
CA LYS A 94 5.68 -16.86 -24.18
C LYS A 94 5.99 -15.83 -23.09
N LYS A 95 7.09 -15.99 -22.35
CA LYS A 95 7.53 -15.03 -21.32
C LYS A 95 8.04 -13.70 -21.89
N SER A 96 8.22 -13.60 -23.20
CA SER A 96 8.51 -12.33 -23.90
C SER A 96 7.26 -11.67 -24.50
N SER A 97 6.08 -12.26 -24.33
CA SER A 97 4.85 -11.71 -24.89
C SER A 97 4.47 -10.40 -24.20
N ALA A 98 3.85 -9.48 -24.94
CA ALA A 98 3.37 -8.21 -24.40
C ALA A 98 2.42 -8.40 -23.20
N ALA A 99 1.59 -9.46 -23.22
CA ALA A 99 0.70 -9.79 -22.13
C ALA A 99 1.45 -10.23 -20.85
N PHE A 100 2.50 -11.04 -21.00
CA PHE A 100 3.37 -11.41 -19.89
C PHE A 100 4.05 -10.18 -19.29
N GLU A 101 4.68 -9.35 -20.13
CA GLU A 101 5.38 -8.13 -19.70
C GLU A 101 4.44 -7.14 -19.00
N ALA A 102 3.27 -6.86 -19.58
CA ALA A 102 2.27 -5.98 -18.94
C ALA A 102 1.84 -6.52 -17.56
N THR A 103 1.62 -7.83 -17.47
CA THR A 103 1.27 -8.48 -16.21
C THR A 103 2.41 -8.40 -15.20
N PHE A 104 3.64 -8.68 -15.62
CA PHE A 104 4.84 -8.62 -14.79
C PHE A 104 5.10 -7.20 -14.28
N GLN A 105 5.02 -6.19 -15.14
CA GLN A 105 5.16 -4.78 -14.75
C GLN A 105 4.08 -4.34 -13.76
N SER A 106 2.83 -4.80 -13.93
CA SER A 106 1.78 -4.51 -12.96
C SER A 106 2.09 -5.06 -11.56
N LEU A 107 2.91 -6.12 -11.45
CA LEU A 107 3.30 -6.72 -10.17
C LEU A 107 4.44 -5.94 -9.49
N GLN A 108 5.15 -5.07 -10.21
CA GLN A 108 6.15 -4.16 -9.63
C GLN A 108 5.52 -2.91 -9.01
N SER A 109 4.22 -2.68 -9.25
CA SER A 109 3.50 -1.55 -8.66
C SER A 109 3.19 -1.77 -7.18
N VAL A 110 2.98 -0.66 -6.45
CA VAL A 110 2.59 -0.67 -5.03
C VAL A 110 1.32 -1.51 -4.86
N PHE A 111 1.30 -2.39 -3.85
CA PHE A 111 0.12 -3.17 -3.50
C PHE A 111 -0.89 -2.27 -2.79
N ASP A 112 -1.59 -1.46 -3.58
CA ASP A 112 -2.47 -0.41 -3.08
C ASP A 112 -3.70 -0.99 -2.36
N VAL A 113 -3.82 -0.66 -1.07
CA VAL A 113 -4.98 -0.99 -0.22
C VAL A 113 -5.61 0.26 0.41
N CYS A 114 -5.32 1.45 -0.11
CA CYS A 114 -5.87 2.71 0.42
C CYS A 114 -7.40 2.75 0.26
N CYS A 115 -8.08 3.35 1.24
CA CYS A 115 -9.50 3.71 1.13
C CYS A 115 -9.73 4.81 0.09
N CYS A 116 -8.94 5.88 0.17
CA CYS A 116 -9.07 7.03 -0.72
C CYS A 116 -8.54 6.69 -2.12
N LYS A 117 -9.39 6.91 -3.14
CA LYS A 117 -9.05 6.78 -4.57
C LYS A 117 -9.09 8.11 -5.33
N CYS A 118 -9.42 9.22 -4.68
CA CYS A 118 -9.49 10.53 -5.33
C CYS A 118 -8.16 10.92 -6.02
N PHE A 119 -7.03 10.42 -5.53
CA PHE A 119 -5.74 10.66 -6.17
C PHE A 119 -5.63 10.02 -7.55
N ASP A 120 -6.17 8.81 -7.73
CA ASP A 120 -6.24 8.13 -9.02
C ASP A 120 -7.11 8.93 -10.00
N SER A 121 -8.11 9.63 -9.46
CA SER A 121 -8.96 10.59 -10.18
C SER A 121 -8.32 11.96 -10.41
N GLY A 122 -7.05 12.16 -10.03
CA GLY A 122 -6.30 13.39 -10.25
C GLY A 122 -6.30 14.40 -9.10
N ALA A 123 -6.95 14.11 -7.96
CA ALA A 123 -6.90 14.97 -6.78
C ALA A 123 -5.49 14.92 -6.15
N ARG A 124 -4.68 15.94 -6.44
CA ARG A 124 -3.32 16.10 -5.87
C ARG A 124 -3.31 16.82 -4.53
N GLU A 125 -4.40 17.50 -4.19
CA GLU A 125 -4.54 18.26 -2.97
C GLU A 125 -5.65 17.68 -2.09
N ARG A 126 -5.52 17.85 -0.77
CA ARG A 126 -6.56 17.46 0.19
C ARG A 126 -7.87 18.20 -0.05
N SER A 127 -7.80 19.46 -0.46
CA SER A 127 -8.95 20.31 -0.84
C SER A 127 -9.79 19.69 -1.97
N ALA A 128 -9.15 18.96 -2.88
CA ALA A 128 -9.80 18.30 -4.02
C ALA A 128 -10.31 16.89 -3.70
N CYS A 129 -10.06 16.36 -2.50
CA CYS A 129 -10.53 15.04 -2.10
C CYS A 129 -11.97 15.11 -1.59
N THR A 130 -12.84 14.29 -2.16
CA THR A 130 -14.26 14.19 -1.80
C THR A 130 -14.55 13.06 -0.80
N CYS A 131 -13.54 12.29 -0.39
CA CYS A 131 -13.73 11.22 0.59
C CYS A 131 -14.08 11.79 1.97
N PRO A 132 -14.82 11.03 2.80
CA PRO A 132 -14.98 11.35 4.21
C PRO A 132 -13.62 11.53 4.90
N LEU A 133 -13.52 12.47 5.84
CA LEU A 133 -12.31 12.76 6.61
C LEU A 133 -11.56 11.51 7.15
N PRO A 134 -12.21 10.51 7.77
CA PRO A 134 -11.49 9.33 8.28
C PRO A 134 -10.91 8.43 7.18
N MET A 135 -11.43 8.52 5.96
CA MET A 135 -10.99 7.73 4.81
C MET A 135 -10.00 8.51 3.92
N THR A 136 -9.85 9.81 4.16
CA THR A 136 -9.03 10.72 3.36
C THR A 136 -7.54 10.47 3.64
N MET A 137 -6.75 10.36 2.58
CA MET A 137 -5.29 10.29 2.71
C MET A 137 -4.76 11.63 3.27
N PRO A 138 -3.96 11.64 4.36
CA PRO A 138 -3.39 12.87 4.87
C PRO A 138 -2.48 13.55 3.84
N GLY A 139 -2.60 14.87 3.65
CA GLY A 139 -1.83 15.60 2.63
C GLY A 139 -0.31 15.43 2.73
N ALA A 140 0.24 15.44 3.96
CA ALA A 140 1.67 15.18 4.21
C ALA A 140 2.14 13.77 3.79
N ARG A 141 1.20 12.85 3.53
CA ARG A 141 1.49 11.45 3.18
C ARG A 141 1.25 11.15 1.70
N MET A 142 0.61 12.05 0.97
CA MET A 142 0.56 12.01 -0.49
C MET A 142 1.98 12.12 -1.08
N GLU A 143 2.86 12.91 -0.48
CA GLU A 143 4.27 13.00 -0.89
C GLU A 143 5.05 11.71 -0.63
N VAL A 144 4.78 11.00 0.47
CA VAL A 144 5.42 9.70 0.74
C VAL A 144 4.90 8.62 -0.21
N PHE A 145 3.62 8.63 -0.57
CA PHE A 145 3.06 7.71 -1.57
C PHE A 145 3.49 8.01 -3.00
N PHE A 146 3.62 9.29 -3.37
CA PHE A 146 3.64 9.73 -4.76
C PHE A 146 4.79 10.68 -5.11
N GLY A 147 5.60 11.09 -4.14
CA GLY A 147 6.96 11.58 -4.32
C GLY A 147 7.87 10.44 -4.75
N ALA A 148 7.50 9.76 -5.83
CA ALA A 148 8.43 9.06 -6.68
C ALA A 148 8.94 10.15 -7.61
N ASP A 149 10.18 10.54 -7.39
CA ASP A 149 10.98 11.14 -8.43
C ASP A 149 10.80 10.28 -9.69
N LYS A 150 10.16 10.80 -10.74
CA LYS A 150 9.88 10.05 -11.99
C LYS A 150 11.16 9.54 -12.69
N LYS A 151 12.33 9.85 -12.11
CA LYS A 151 13.66 9.51 -12.61
C LYS A 151 14.37 8.40 -11.84
N THR A 152 13.90 7.96 -10.66
CA THR A 152 14.64 6.94 -9.88
C THR A 152 13.74 5.83 -9.29
N THR A 153 14.15 4.59 -9.51
CA THR A 153 13.68 3.34 -8.88
C THR A 153 14.01 3.27 -7.37
N ARG A 154 13.94 4.40 -6.65
CA ARG A 154 14.27 4.44 -5.22
C ARG A 154 13.11 3.90 -4.37
N LYS A 155 13.44 2.93 -3.53
CA LYS A 155 12.61 2.38 -2.45
C LYS A 155 12.11 3.51 -1.55
N LYS A 156 10.79 3.58 -1.32
CA LYS A 156 10.18 4.64 -0.49
C LYS A 156 10.13 4.20 0.96
N TYR A 157 10.90 4.87 1.81
CA TYR A 157 10.99 4.51 3.22
C TYR A 157 9.86 5.17 4.03
N ILE A 158 9.20 4.38 4.87
CA ILE A 158 8.25 4.84 5.89
C ILE A 158 9.07 5.43 7.02
N VAL A 159 9.14 6.76 7.07
CA VAL A 159 9.63 7.47 8.24
C VAL A 159 8.48 7.54 9.25
N LYS A 160 8.71 7.11 10.49
CA LYS A 160 7.73 7.31 11.57
C LYS A 160 7.54 8.81 11.76
N ILE A 161 6.39 9.33 11.34
CA ILE A 161 6.00 10.71 11.61
C ILE A 161 5.36 10.74 13.00
N ASP A 162 5.90 11.60 13.86
CA ASP A 162 5.48 11.74 15.25
C ASP A 162 4.03 12.25 15.33
N GLN A 163 3.08 11.33 15.57
CA GLN A 163 1.64 11.61 15.52
C GLN A 163 1.20 12.71 16.50
N ARG A 164 1.96 12.94 17.57
CA ARG A 164 1.69 13.98 18.59
C ARG A 164 1.75 15.39 18.02
N ASN A 165 2.70 15.65 17.14
CA ASN A 165 2.91 17.00 16.60
C ASN A 165 1.88 17.38 15.54
N ASP A 166 1.42 16.42 14.74
CA ASP A 166 0.42 16.67 13.69
C ASP A 166 -0.99 16.81 14.24
N THR A 167 -1.37 16.03 15.27
CA THR A 167 -2.66 16.21 15.96
C THR A 167 -2.74 17.59 16.62
N MET A 168 -1.67 18.06 17.29
CA MET A 168 -1.63 19.41 17.85
C MET A 168 -1.71 20.51 16.77
N LYS A 169 -1.06 20.33 15.61
CA LYS A 169 -1.14 21.30 14.50
C LYS A 169 -2.54 21.32 13.86
N LEU A 170 -3.20 20.17 13.72
CA LEU A 170 -4.58 20.10 13.25
C LEU A 170 -5.55 20.74 14.24
N GLN A 171 -5.41 20.46 15.54
CA GLN A 171 -6.25 21.06 16.60
C GLN A 171 -6.15 22.59 16.55
N LYS A 172 -4.92 23.12 16.48
CA LYS A 172 -4.68 24.57 16.37
C LYS A 172 -5.31 25.21 15.12
N LYS A 173 -5.38 24.49 13.99
CA LYS A 173 -6.08 24.97 12.78
C LYS A 173 -7.59 25.00 12.97
N VAL A 174 -8.17 23.95 13.56
CA VAL A 174 -9.61 23.91 13.87
C VAL A 174 -10.00 25.03 14.83
N ASP A 175 -9.19 25.27 15.85
CA ASP A 175 -9.45 26.32 16.85
C ASP A 175 -9.36 27.73 16.25
N ARG A 176 -8.45 27.95 15.29
CA ARG A 176 -8.35 29.22 14.55
C ARG A 176 -9.57 29.46 13.66
N SER A 177 -10.03 28.46 12.90
CA SER A 177 -11.24 28.61 12.08
C SER A 177 -12.51 28.82 12.93
N LYS A 178 -12.60 28.20 14.11
CA LYS A 178 -13.71 28.44 15.05
C LYS A 178 -13.68 29.86 15.64
N ARG A 179 -12.50 30.43 15.89
CA ARG A 179 -12.37 31.83 16.31
C ARG A 179 -12.82 32.78 15.20
N GLN A 180 -12.30 32.62 13.99
CA GLN A 180 -12.65 33.47 12.85
C GLN A 180 -14.15 33.44 12.50
N LYS A 181 -14.82 32.28 12.62
CA LYS A 181 -16.28 32.21 12.44
C LYS A 181 -17.06 33.00 13.50
N ARG A 182 -16.66 32.90 14.77
CA ARG A 182 -17.30 33.66 15.86
C ARG A 182 -17.06 35.16 15.74
N ASP A 183 -15.89 35.56 15.26
CA ASP A 183 -15.56 36.97 15.06
C ASP A 183 -16.33 37.56 13.87
N HIS A 184 -16.60 36.76 12.83
CA HIS A 184 -17.42 37.17 11.68
C HIS A 184 -18.92 37.29 12.04
N GLU A 185 -19.45 36.36 12.83
CA GLU A 185 -20.85 36.40 13.30
C GLU A 185 -21.12 37.58 14.26
N ARG A 186 -20.09 38.10 14.95
CA ARG A 186 -20.23 39.29 15.82
C ARG A 186 -20.27 40.63 15.10
N CYS A 187 -19.87 40.69 13.84
CA CYS A 187 -19.78 41.93 13.06
C CYS A 187 -20.88 42.05 12.00
N GLY A 188 -21.86 41.14 11.97
CA GLY A 188 -22.91 41.06 10.94
C GLY A 188 -24.25 41.72 11.30
N ASP A 189 -24.44 42.20 12.54
CA ASP A 189 -25.64 42.91 12.97
C ASP A 189 -25.27 44.35 13.35
N GLY A 190 -25.39 45.26 12.38
CA GLY A 190 -25.19 46.71 12.52
C GLY A 190 -25.71 47.44 11.31
#